data_AF-A0A840ZL36-F1
#
_entry.id   AF-A0A840ZL36-F1
#
_cell.length_a   1.000
_cell.length_b   1.000
_cell.length_c   1.000
_cell.angle_alpha   90.00
_cell.angle_beta   90.00
_cell.angle_gamma   90.00
#
_symmetry.space_group_name_H-M   'P 1'
#
loop_
_entity.id
_entity.type
_entity.pdbx_description
1 polymer ?
#
loop_
_entity_poly.entity_id
_entity_poly.type
_entity_poly.pdbx_seq_one_letter_code
_entity_poly.pdbx_strand_id
1 'polypeptide(L)'
;MSSLTRLIAASGFTLAGLIGGAQAQSAQPGSCLFTHFKTKSPACVDQVLGLSAGLAPGAFNAGMPPIGFLAEIFLRSPTERARILAAPADRGAIIYILTALLRAGLTEEAERLAAQTNGGSILGSLKAMRLSTLPGITAAGTVSAKDTELLAGAYGASGNRRYLDVLLTTFEGADEKAAGIGLRLGLLTSKWGASFAPAGHRSQILKNFCAEYDCKAKPHETVRILGIMAVYGAVSTIAREDAGTKKVLEAAFAKRKPLKAILAAEQASLNNYGMALTVSRLLTGGAGENVAAREAALRSIETYEAFGPLPQALPGADTAAAQP
;
A
#
# COMPACT_ATOMS: atom_id res chain seq x y z
N MET A 1 -42.08 -28.40 17.86
CA MET A 1 -42.80 -28.21 16.59
C MET A 1 -43.37 -26.80 16.57
N SER A 2 -43.26 -26.12 15.42
CA SER A 2 -43.85 -24.81 15.08
C SER A 2 -43.23 -23.56 15.73
N SER A 3 -42.28 -22.94 15.01
CA SER A 3 -42.31 -21.51 14.58
C SER A 3 -40.91 -21.04 14.17
N LEU A 4 -40.39 -21.59 13.06
CA LEU A 4 -39.14 -21.16 12.42
C LEU A 4 -39.24 -21.45 10.91
N THR A 5 -40.22 -20.83 10.28
CA THR A 5 -40.44 -20.94 8.83
C THR A 5 -41.15 -19.68 8.36
N ARG A 6 -40.35 -18.64 8.02
CA ARG A 6 -40.71 -17.50 7.14
C ARG A 6 -39.59 -16.48 7.19
N LEU A 7 -38.57 -16.66 6.35
CA LEU A 7 -37.80 -15.58 5.69
C LEU A 7 -36.73 -16.22 4.78
N ILE A 8 -37.18 -16.94 3.75
CA ILE A 8 -36.35 -17.25 2.58
C ILE A 8 -37.24 -16.99 1.37
N ALA A 9 -37.18 -15.77 0.84
CA ALA A 9 -37.61 -15.45 -0.51
C ALA A 9 -36.89 -14.18 -0.96
N ALA A 10 -36.34 -14.25 -2.17
CA ALA A 10 -35.69 -13.19 -2.93
C ALA A 10 -34.26 -12.78 -2.50
N SER A 11 -33.27 -13.49 -3.04
CA SER A 11 -32.09 -12.91 -3.69
C SER A 11 -31.35 -14.00 -4.47
N GLY A 12 -31.66 -14.15 -5.75
CA GLY A 12 -30.82 -14.90 -6.67
C GLY A 12 -29.52 -14.14 -6.85
N PHE A 13 -28.44 -14.61 -6.21
CA PHE A 13 -27.09 -14.10 -6.45
C PHE A 13 -26.56 -14.74 -7.74
N THR A 14 -26.71 -14.02 -8.84
CA THR A 14 -25.95 -14.26 -10.05
C THR A 14 -24.45 -14.11 -9.75
N LEU A 15 -23.69 -15.14 -10.11
CA LEU A 15 -22.22 -15.16 -10.12
C LEU A 15 -21.69 -14.26 -11.26
N ALA A 16 -21.94 -12.95 -11.17
CA ALA A 16 -21.48 -11.93 -12.11
C ALA A 16 -21.51 -10.57 -11.41
N GLY A 17 -20.39 -10.17 -10.78
CA GLY A 17 -20.38 -8.91 -10.02
C GLY A 17 -19.08 -8.64 -9.27
N LEU A 18 -17.93 -8.74 -9.94
CA LEU A 18 -16.65 -8.21 -9.46
C LEU A 18 -16.60 -6.67 -9.63
N ILE A 19 -17.65 -5.93 -9.25
CA ILE A 19 -17.72 -4.45 -9.32
C ILE A 19 -18.68 -3.94 -8.25
N GLY A 20 -18.24 -2.95 -7.44
CA GLY A 20 -19.18 -1.98 -6.84
C GLY A 20 -19.39 -2.10 -5.33
N GLY A 21 -18.37 -1.75 -4.56
CA GLY A 21 -18.52 -1.28 -3.18
C GLY A 21 -17.88 0.10 -3.03
N ALA A 22 -18.22 1.04 -3.92
CA ALA A 22 -17.83 2.43 -3.77
C ALA A 22 -18.68 3.03 -2.62
N GLN A 23 -18.24 2.82 -1.39
CA GLN A 23 -18.53 3.82 -0.37
C GLN A 23 -17.84 5.10 -0.86
N ALA A 24 -18.59 6.18 -0.99
CA ALA A 24 -18.04 7.50 -1.27
C ALA A 24 -17.12 7.90 -0.11
N GLN A 25 -15.87 7.45 -0.19
CA GLN A 25 -14.78 7.97 0.60
C GLN A 25 -14.59 9.39 0.07
N SER A 26 -14.85 10.37 0.93
CA SER A 26 -14.39 11.73 0.73
C SER A 26 -12.96 11.65 0.20
N ALA A 27 -12.71 12.29 -0.95
CA ALA A 27 -11.44 12.24 -1.65
C ALA A 27 -10.32 12.55 -0.64
N GLN A 28 -9.62 11.50 -0.21
CA GLN A 28 -8.52 11.61 0.73
C GLN A 28 -7.51 12.59 0.12
N PRO A 29 -6.95 13.52 0.90
CA PRO A 29 -5.87 14.38 0.43
C PRO A 29 -4.74 13.49 -0.13
N GLY A 30 -4.58 13.46 -1.46
CA GLY A 30 -3.69 12.51 -2.17
C GLY A 30 -4.37 11.60 -3.20
N SER A 31 -5.70 11.55 -3.29
CA SER A 31 -6.42 10.74 -4.30
C SER A 31 -6.10 11.15 -5.74
N CYS A 32 -5.77 12.42 -5.97
CA CYS A 32 -5.42 12.93 -7.29
C CYS A 32 -4.07 12.41 -7.80
N LEU A 33 -3.15 11.97 -6.92
CA LEU A 33 -1.81 11.50 -7.29
C LEU A 33 -1.85 10.38 -8.32
N PHE A 34 -2.76 9.42 -8.12
CA PHE A 34 -2.85 8.22 -8.94
C PHE A 34 -3.62 8.42 -10.24
N THR A 35 -4.23 9.60 -10.44
CA THR A 35 -4.98 9.95 -11.66
C THR A 35 -4.40 11.15 -12.39
N HIS A 36 -3.44 11.87 -11.80
CA HIS A 36 -2.81 13.05 -12.39
C HIS A 36 -2.22 12.79 -13.77
N PHE A 37 -1.59 11.64 -14.02
CA PHE A 37 -1.04 11.37 -15.34
C PHE A 37 -2.10 11.40 -16.47
N LYS A 38 -3.39 11.23 -16.14
CA LYS A 38 -4.51 11.35 -17.09
C LYS A 38 -4.98 12.80 -17.23
N THR A 39 -5.05 13.54 -16.12
CA THR A 39 -5.66 14.89 -16.08
C THR A 39 -4.65 16.02 -16.27
N LYS A 40 -3.38 15.78 -15.93
CA LYS A 40 -2.27 16.73 -15.87
C LYS A 40 -2.63 18.02 -15.11
N SER A 41 -3.52 17.91 -14.12
CA SER A 41 -4.06 19.06 -13.40
C SER A 41 -3.00 19.69 -12.47
N PRO A 42 -2.66 20.98 -12.65
CA PRO A 42 -1.79 21.72 -11.72
C PRO A 42 -2.35 21.78 -10.30
N ALA A 43 -3.68 21.81 -10.15
CA ALA A 43 -4.32 21.81 -8.85
C ALA A 43 -3.99 20.55 -8.01
N CYS A 44 -3.75 19.41 -8.68
CA CYS A 44 -3.27 18.22 -7.98
C CYS A 44 -1.85 18.41 -7.44
N VAL A 45 -0.97 19.05 -8.23
CA VAL A 45 0.40 19.36 -7.81
C VAL A 45 0.39 20.29 -6.59
N ASP A 46 -0.47 21.31 -6.62
CA ASP A 46 -0.65 22.24 -5.49
C ASP A 46 -1.23 21.53 -4.26
N GLN A 47 -2.19 20.62 -4.44
CA GLN A 47 -2.72 19.81 -3.35
C GLN A 47 -1.62 18.95 -2.71
N VAL A 48 -0.78 18.30 -3.52
CA VAL A 48 0.33 17.46 -3.06
C VAL A 48 1.38 18.28 -2.30
N LEU A 49 1.68 19.49 -2.76
CA LEU A 49 2.52 20.43 -2.02
C LEU A 49 1.84 20.85 -0.71
N GLY A 50 0.52 21.09 -0.71
CA GLY A 50 -0.25 21.40 0.49
C GLY A 50 -0.23 20.30 1.56
N LEU A 51 -0.13 19.01 1.18
CA LEU A 51 0.00 17.89 2.13
C LEU A 51 1.27 18.00 2.99
N SER A 52 2.33 18.61 2.44
CA SER A 52 3.62 18.70 3.12
C SER A 52 3.70 19.78 4.20
N ALA A 53 2.80 20.77 4.16
CA ALA A 53 2.73 21.88 5.12
C ALA A 53 2.27 21.44 6.52
N GLY A 54 1.57 20.31 6.64
CA GLY A 54 0.96 19.84 7.89
C GLY A 54 1.74 18.76 8.66
N LEU A 55 2.90 18.31 8.17
CA LEU A 55 3.63 17.20 8.78
C LEU A 55 4.64 17.68 9.81
N ALA A 56 4.65 17.05 10.98
CA ALA A 56 5.56 17.39 12.08
C ALA A 56 7.04 17.27 11.65
N PRO A 57 7.92 18.20 12.10
CA PRO A 57 9.35 18.09 11.89
C PRO A 57 9.87 16.76 12.45
N GLY A 58 10.39 15.87 11.59
CA GLY A 58 10.86 14.54 11.97
C GLY A 58 9.98 13.37 11.51
N ALA A 59 8.76 13.62 11.01
CA ALA A 59 7.94 12.62 10.31
C ALA A 59 8.44 12.32 8.87
N PHE A 60 9.68 12.71 8.56
CA PHE A 60 10.28 12.59 7.24
C PHE A 60 10.63 11.13 6.94
N ASN A 61 9.86 10.51 6.06
CA ASN A 61 10.23 9.23 5.44
C ASN A 61 10.63 9.49 3.99
N ALA A 62 11.93 9.45 3.69
CA ALA A 62 12.40 9.38 2.31
C ALA A 62 11.76 8.16 1.65
N GLY A 63 10.88 8.37 0.67
CA GLY A 63 10.02 7.34 0.11
C GLY A 63 8.56 7.53 0.48
N MET A 64 7.98 8.67 0.10
CA MET A 64 6.53 8.87 0.11
C MET A 64 6.08 9.11 -1.34
N PRO A 65 4.86 8.70 -1.75
CA PRO A 65 4.35 8.93 -3.10
C PRO A 65 4.45 10.38 -3.57
N PRO A 66 4.17 11.41 -2.73
CA PRO A 66 4.42 12.81 -3.08
C PRO A 66 5.84 13.14 -3.54
N ILE A 67 6.88 12.56 -2.92
CA ILE A 67 8.27 12.83 -3.31
C ILE A 67 8.56 12.24 -4.69
N GLY A 68 8.11 11.02 -4.95
CA GLY A 68 8.25 10.38 -6.27
C GLY A 68 7.50 11.13 -7.35
N PHE A 69 6.29 11.57 -7.03
CA PHE A 69 5.44 12.38 -7.89
C PHE A 69 6.12 13.69 -8.28
N LEU A 70 6.58 14.48 -7.29
CA LEU A 70 7.26 15.75 -7.54
C LEU A 70 8.61 15.55 -8.25
N ALA A 71 9.36 14.49 -7.92
CA ALA A 71 10.63 14.18 -8.59
C ALA A 71 10.42 13.96 -10.10
N GLU A 72 9.38 13.22 -10.48
CA GLU A 72 9.05 13.00 -11.89
C GLU A 72 8.55 14.29 -12.57
N ILE A 73 7.73 15.10 -11.89
CA ILE A 73 7.30 16.41 -12.40
C ILE A 73 8.52 17.31 -12.65
N PHE A 74 9.45 17.39 -11.69
CA PHE A 74 10.66 18.19 -11.85
C PHE A 74 11.56 17.67 -12.96
N LEU A 75 11.66 16.36 -13.13
CA LEU A 75 12.46 15.75 -14.18
C LEU A 75 11.87 15.99 -15.58
N ARG A 76 10.54 15.94 -15.72
CA ARG A 76 9.86 15.91 -17.04
C ARG A 76 9.15 17.19 -17.44
N SER A 77 8.86 18.09 -16.49
CA SER A 77 8.12 19.33 -16.75
C SER A 77 8.90 20.55 -16.26
N PRO A 78 9.82 21.08 -17.07
CA PRO A 78 10.59 22.28 -16.72
C PRO A 78 9.71 23.49 -16.38
N THR A 79 8.58 23.65 -17.07
CA THR A 79 7.62 24.73 -16.82
C THR A 79 6.98 24.61 -15.43
N GLU A 80 6.50 23.41 -15.07
CA GLU A 80 5.88 23.19 -13.76
C GLU A 80 6.92 23.26 -12.63
N ARG A 81 8.14 22.76 -12.89
CA ARG A 81 9.28 22.96 -11.99
C ARG A 81 9.53 24.44 -11.73
N ALA A 82 9.63 25.26 -12.78
CA ALA A 82 9.85 26.70 -12.61
C ALA A 82 8.73 27.37 -11.82
N ARG A 83 7.46 27.00 -12.07
CA ARG A 83 6.30 27.50 -11.32
C ARG A 83 6.41 27.19 -9.84
N ILE A 84 6.70 25.93 -9.48
CA ILE A 84 6.80 25.48 -8.10
C ILE A 84 7.96 26.16 -7.38
N LEU A 85 9.13 26.26 -8.03
CA LEU A 85 10.32 26.87 -7.42
C LEU A 85 10.22 28.39 -7.25
N ALA A 86 9.37 29.06 -8.03
CA ALA A 86 9.10 30.49 -7.88
C ALA A 86 8.05 30.81 -6.79
N ALA A 87 7.24 29.83 -6.39
CA ALA A 87 6.19 30.03 -5.40
C ALA A 87 6.77 30.08 -3.98
N PRO A 88 6.26 30.96 -3.11
CA PRO A 88 6.58 30.91 -1.68
C PRO A 88 6.19 29.55 -1.09
N ALA A 89 7.13 28.92 -0.39
CA ALA A 89 6.92 27.64 0.26
C ALA A 89 7.34 27.73 1.72
N ASP A 90 6.55 27.14 2.61
CA ASP A 90 6.92 27.00 4.01
C ASP A 90 8.07 26.00 4.20
N ARG A 91 8.61 25.94 5.42
CA ARG A 91 9.74 25.07 5.74
C ARG A 91 9.46 23.58 5.47
N GLY A 92 8.23 23.12 5.69
CA GLY A 92 7.83 21.73 5.44
C GLY A 92 7.86 21.41 3.95
N ALA A 93 7.25 22.27 3.14
CA ALA A 93 7.26 22.17 1.69
C ALA A 93 8.68 22.23 1.11
N ILE A 94 9.56 23.09 1.64
CA ILE A 94 10.97 23.15 1.22
C ILE A 94 11.70 21.82 1.41
N ILE A 95 11.47 21.11 2.52
CA ILE A 95 12.08 19.78 2.73
C ILE A 95 11.65 18.81 1.62
N TYR A 96 10.37 18.81 1.26
CA TYR A 96 9.84 17.96 0.20
C TYR A 96 10.39 18.31 -1.17
N ILE A 97 10.41 19.60 -1.51
CA ILE A 97 10.91 20.08 -2.80
C ILE A 97 12.40 19.75 -2.94
N LEU A 98 13.23 20.03 -1.92
CA LEU A 98 14.65 19.69 -1.94
C LEU A 98 14.87 18.18 -2.07
N THR A 99 14.09 17.38 -1.37
CA THR A 99 14.17 15.92 -1.48
C THR A 99 13.79 15.46 -2.89
N ALA A 100 12.70 15.97 -3.44
CA ALA A 100 12.25 15.62 -4.79
C ALA A 100 13.25 16.04 -5.87
N LEU A 101 13.88 17.22 -5.76
CA LEU A 101 14.94 17.66 -6.67
C LEU A 101 16.16 16.73 -6.61
N LEU A 102 16.63 16.37 -5.41
CA LEU A 102 17.73 15.42 -5.25
C LEU A 102 17.37 14.04 -5.81
N ARG A 103 16.16 13.54 -5.52
CA ARG A 103 15.66 12.27 -6.08
C ARG A 103 15.48 12.36 -7.60
N ALA A 104 15.22 13.52 -8.18
CA ALA A 104 15.19 13.72 -9.64
C ALA A 104 16.60 13.81 -10.27
N GLY A 105 17.66 13.90 -9.46
CA GLY A 105 19.05 14.12 -9.92
C GLY A 105 19.37 15.60 -10.22
N LEU A 106 18.48 16.52 -9.85
CA LEU A 106 18.60 17.97 -10.09
C LEU A 106 19.31 18.65 -8.91
N THR A 107 20.58 18.30 -8.71
CA THR A 107 21.35 18.75 -7.54
C THR A 107 21.60 20.25 -7.56
N GLU A 108 21.86 20.85 -8.72
CA GLU A 108 22.12 22.29 -8.86
C GLU A 108 20.87 23.12 -8.55
N GLU A 109 19.69 22.69 -9.00
CA GLU A 109 18.41 23.29 -8.62
C GLU A 109 18.18 23.20 -7.11
N ALA A 110 18.50 22.06 -6.48
CA ALA A 110 18.35 21.90 -5.03
C ALA A 110 19.28 22.85 -4.26
N GLU A 111 20.52 23.03 -4.72
CA GLU A 111 21.47 23.98 -4.14
C GLU A 111 21.00 25.43 -4.28
N ARG A 112 20.51 25.82 -5.46
CA ARG A 112 19.96 27.16 -5.70
C ARG A 112 18.77 27.45 -4.79
N LEU A 113 17.82 26.52 -4.69
CA LEU A 113 16.67 26.68 -3.80
C LEU A 113 17.11 26.78 -2.33
N ALA A 114 18.01 25.90 -1.89
CA ALA A 114 18.49 25.92 -0.51
C ALA A 114 19.20 27.24 -0.15
N ALA A 115 19.93 27.85 -1.09
CA ALA A 115 20.53 29.17 -0.90
C ALA A 115 19.47 30.27 -0.77
N GLN A 116 18.42 30.22 -1.61
CA GLN A 116 17.34 31.22 -1.60
C GLN A 116 16.46 31.15 -0.34
N THR A 117 16.30 29.96 0.23
CA THR A 117 15.33 29.71 1.33
C THR A 117 16.00 29.45 2.68
N ASN A 118 17.30 29.74 2.81
CA ASN A 118 18.11 29.38 3.99
C ASN A 118 18.03 27.89 4.38
N GLY A 119 17.84 27.02 3.38
CA GLY A 119 17.66 25.57 3.52
C GLY A 119 18.97 24.76 3.55
N GLY A 120 20.14 25.40 3.67
CA GLY A 120 21.45 24.74 3.55
C GLY A 120 21.65 23.56 4.51
N SER A 121 21.20 23.67 5.77
CA SER A 121 21.30 22.58 6.74
C SER A 121 20.40 21.38 6.40
N ILE A 122 19.21 21.65 5.85
CA ILE A 122 18.31 20.62 5.33
C ILE A 122 18.99 19.90 4.17
N LEU A 123 19.48 20.65 3.19
CA LEU A 123 20.14 20.08 2.01
C LEU A 123 21.37 19.23 2.39
N GLY A 124 22.21 19.70 3.32
CA GLY A 124 23.35 18.94 3.81
C GLY A 124 22.94 17.59 4.41
N SER A 125 21.88 17.59 5.24
CA SER A 125 21.32 16.37 5.83
C SER A 125 20.77 15.41 4.77
N LEU A 126 20.06 15.94 3.76
CA LEU A 126 19.52 15.15 2.66
C LEU A 126 20.64 14.50 1.82
N LYS A 127 21.70 15.22 1.51
CA LYS A 127 22.86 14.69 0.78
C LYS A 127 23.60 13.61 1.56
N ALA A 128 23.72 13.76 2.89
CA ALA A 128 24.34 12.77 3.76
C ALA A 128 23.62 11.41 3.73
N MET A 129 22.31 11.40 3.45
CA MET A 129 21.52 10.16 3.31
C MET A 129 21.78 9.38 2.03
N ARG A 130 22.56 9.92 1.07
CA ARG A 130 22.91 9.26 -0.21
C ARG A 130 21.70 8.65 -0.91
N LEU A 131 20.64 9.45 -1.04
CA LEU A 131 19.37 9.00 -1.60
C LEU A 131 19.55 8.59 -3.09
N SER A 132 19.06 7.39 -3.45
CA SER A 132 18.97 6.96 -4.85
C SER A 132 18.20 7.96 -5.71
N THR A 133 18.62 8.18 -6.94
CA THR A 133 17.89 9.01 -7.90
C THR A 133 16.89 8.17 -8.69
N LEU A 134 15.78 8.77 -9.12
CA LEU A 134 14.73 8.14 -9.90
C LEU A 134 15.26 7.50 -11.20
N PRO A 135 16.13 8.16 -12.00
CA PRO A 135 16.75 7.52 -13.17
C PRO A 135 17.70 6.36 -12.81
N GLY A 136 18.31 6.40 -11.63
CA GLY A 136 19.26 5.41 -11.14
C GLY A 136 18.62 4.14 -10.58
N ILE A 137 17.32 4.14 -10.32
CA ILE A 137 16.61 2.93 -9.87
C ILE A 137 16.31 2.05 -11.08
N THR A 138 16.80 0.82 -11.03
CA THR A 138 16.72 -0.18 -12.11
C THR A 138 16.07 -1.46 -11.61
N ALA A 139 15.70 -2.35 -12.55
CA ALA A 139 15.04 -3.63 -12.30
C ALA A 139 15.94 -4.72 -11.66
N ALA A 140 16.97 -4.32 -10.90
CA ALA A 140 17.90 -5.25 -10.29
C ALA A 140 17.46 -5.65 -8.87
N GLY A 141 16.78 -6.80 -8.75
CA GLY A 141 16.45 -7.42 -7.47
C GLY A 141 15.24 -6.81 -6.75
N THR A 142 15.19 -6.95 -5.42
CA THR A 142 14.07 -6.44 -4.60
C THR A 142 14.18 -4.93 -4.42
N VAL A 143 13.14 -4.21 -4.83
CA VAL A 143 13.03 -2.76 -4.64
C VAL A 143 12.83 -2.46 -3.16
N SER A 144 13.61 -1.51 -2.61
CA SER A 144 13.44 -1.09 -1.22
C SER A 144 12.07 -0.43 -1.01
N ALA A 145 11.55 -0.44 0.23
CA ALA A 145 10.29 0.26 0.53
C ALA A 145 10.36 1.75 0.15
N LYS A 146 11.53 2.40 0.34
CA LYS A 146 11.72 3.81 0.00
C LYS A 146 11.68 4.07 -1.51
N ASP A 147 12.31 3.19 -2.28
CA ASP A 147 12.32 3.27 -3.74
C ASP A 147 10.96 2.89 -4.33
N THR A 148 10.22 2.01 -3.66
CA THR A 148 8.86 1.64 -4.04
C THR A 148 7.94 2.85 -4.10
N GLU A 149 7.90 3.62 -3.01
CA GLU A 149 7.06 4.81 -2.90
C GLU A 149 7.51 5.90 -3.88
N LEU A 150 8.82 6.01 -4.15
CA LEU A 150 9.34 6.89 -5.19
C LEU A 150 8.83 6.50 -6.59
N LEU A 151 8.95 5.23 -6.96
CA LEU A 151 8.52 4.72 -8.27
C LEU A 151 6.99 4.81 -8.43
N ALA A 152 6.24 4.48 -7.38
CA ALA A 152 4.77 4.59 -7.39
C ALA A 152 4.31 6.04 -7.57
N GLY A 153 4.93 6.98 -6.86
CA GLY A 153 4.68 8.41 -7.05
C GLY A 153 5.02 8.88 -8.47
N ALA A 154 6.18 8.47 -8.99
CA ALA A 154 6.62 8.82 -10.34
C ALA A 154 5.68 8.26 -11.41
N TYR A 155 5.14 7.06 -11.21
CA TYR A 155 4.05 6.52 -12.05
C TYR A 155 2.81 7.40 -11.99
N GLY A 156 2.37 7.81 -10.79
CA GLY A 156 1.21 8.71 -10.64
C GLY A 156 1.34 10.03 -11.41
N ALA A 157 2.55 10.59 -11.47
CA ALA A 157 2.84 11.82 -12.21
C ALA A 157 2.84 11.62 -13.74
N SER A 158 3.51 10.57 -14.22
CA SER A 158 3.83 10.41 -15.64
C SER A 158 2.93 9.43 -16.39
N GLY A 159 2.43 8.39 -15.71
CA GLY A 159 1.83 7.20 -16.34
C GLY A 159 2.87 6.29 -16.98
N ASN A 160 4.17 6.53 -16.74
CA ASN A 160 5.24 5.78 -17.39
C ASN A 160 5.32 4.36 -16.83
N ARG A 161 4.94 3.38 -17.65
CA ARG A 161 4.87 1.96 -17.28
C ARG A 161 6.21 1.38 -16.83
N ARG A 162 7.35 1.96 -17.24
CA ARG A 162 8.67 1.54 -16.74
C ARG A 162 8.73 1.48 -15.22
N TYR A 163 8.07 2.41 -14.51
CA TYR A 163 8.07 2.42 -13.05
C TYR A 163 7.32 1.22 -12.46
N LEU A 164 6.19 0.83 -13.07
CA LEU A 164 5.48 -0.39 -12.69
C LEU A 164 6.29 -1.63 -13.02
N ASP A 165 6.94 -1.68 -14.17
CA ASP A 165 7.75 -2.84 -14.57
C ASP A 165 8.91 -3.07 -13.58
N VAL A 166 9.61 -2.00 -13.18
CA VAL A 166 10.66 -2.07 -12.14
C VAL A 166 10.09 -2.56 -10.80
N LEU A 167 8.96 -2.01 -10.36
CA LEU A 167 8.30 -2.45 -9.12
C LEU A 167 8.00 -3.95 -9.15
N LEU A 168 7.41 -4.43 -10.25
CA LEU A 168 6.96 -5.82 -10.40
C LEU A 168 8.09 -6.84 -10.48
N THR A 169 9.32 -6.43 -10.83
CA THR A 169 10.49 -7.33 -10.80
C THR A 169 10.77 -7.89 -9.40
N THR A 170 10.31 -7.20 -8.35
CA THR A 170 10.36 -7.69 -6.96
C THR A 170 9.71 -9.06 -6.80
N PHE A 171 8.68 -9.38 -7.59
CA PHE A 171 8.00 -10.67 -7.55
C PHE A 171 8.66 -11.75 -8.42
N GLU A 172 9.51 -11.41 -9.38
CA GLU A 172 10.07 -12.38 -10.33
C GLU A 172 10.99 -13.37 -9.65
N GLY A 173 11.83 -12.89 -8.71
CA GLY A 173 12.75 -13.72 -7.93
C GLY A 173 12.32 -14.00 -6.49
N ALA A 174 11.08 -13.66 -6.10
CA ALA A 174 10.63 -13.83 -4.72
C ALA A 174 10.46 -15.32 -4.35
N ASP A 175 11.10 -15.70 -3.23
CA ASP A 175 10.83 -16.97 -2.54
C ASP A 175 9.36 -17.03 -2.12
N GLU A 176 8.73 -18.20 -2.17
CA GLU A 176 7.30 -18.35 -1.94
C GLU A 176 6.89 -18.03 -0.50
N LYS A 177 7.71 -18.41 0.50
CA LYS A 177 7.45 -18.07 1.90
C LYS A 177 7.51 -16.55 2.07
N ALA A 178 8.60 -15.93 1.62
CA ALA A 178 8.80 -14.49 1.65
C ALA A 178 7.65 -13.73 0.93
N ALA A 179 7.23 -14.24 -0.23
CA ALA A 179 6.14 -13.68 -1.00
C ALA A 179 4.80 -13.79 -0.27
N GLY A 180 4.47 -14.93 0.33
CA GLY A 180 3.22 -15.10 1.09
C GLY A 180 3.08 -14.08 2.21
N ILE A 181 4.12 -13.89 3.02
CA ILE A 181 4.11 -12.92 4.12
C ILE A 181 4.03 -11.50 3.58
N GLY A 182 4.85 -11.18 2.57
CA GLY A 182 4.88 -9.85 1.97
C GLY A 182 3.52 -9.48 1.38
N LEU A 183 2.87 -10.42 0.70
CA LEU A 183 1.52 -10.26 0.16
C LEU A 183 0.48 -10.11 1.27
N ARG A 184 0.55 -10.92 2.34
CA ARG A 184 -0.34 -10.79 3.51
C ARG A 184 -0.24 -9.41 4.12
N LEU A 185 0.99 -8.95 4.41
CA LEU A 185 1.25 -7.62 4.93
C LEU A 185 0.77 -6.54 3.96
N GLY A 186 1.03 -6.69 2.66
CA GLY A 186 0.63 -5.75 1.62
C GLY A 186 -0.89 -5.64 1.47
N LEU A 187 -1.62 -6.75 1.63
CA LEU A 187 -3.08 -6.80 1.66
C LEU A 187 -3.64 -6.07 2.89
N LEU A 188 -3.02 -6.28 4.06
CA LEU A 188 -3.38 -5.62 5.30
C LEU A 188 -3.17 -4.11 5.23
N THR A 189 -2.01 -3.66 4.74
CA THR A 189 -1.75 -2.22 4.55
C THR A 189 -2.66 -1.61 3.49
N SER A 190 -2.98 -2.34 2.44
CA SER A 190 -3.93 -1.88 1.41
C SER A 190 -5.35 -1.66 1.94
N LYS A 191 -5.76 -2.45 2.94
CA LYS A 191 -7.11 -2.41 3.53
C LYS A 191 -7.23 -1.44 4.71
N TRP A 192 -6.21 -1.38 5.57
CA TRP A 192 -6.27 -0.64 6.83
C TRP A 192 -5.11 0.35 7.05
N GLY A 193 -4.21 0.50 6.08
CA GLY A 193 -3.05 1.39 6.20
C GLY A 193 -2.01 0.87 7.19
N ALA A 194 -1.24 1.78 7.76
CA ALA A 194 -0.09 1.46 8.64
C ALA A 194 -0.47 0.75 9.95
N SER A 195 -1.75 0.72 10.33
CA SER A 195 -2.21 -0.04 11.51
C SER A 195 -2.35 -1.53 11.25
N PHE A 196 -2.34 -1.98 9.99
CA PHE A 196 -2.58 -3.37 9.56
C PHE A 196 -3.91 -3.98 10.02
N ALA A 197 -4.79 -3.19 10.64
CA ALA A 197 -6.02 -3.63 11.27
C ALA A 197 -6.99 -2.45 11.44
N PRO A 198 -8.31 -2.72 11.57
CA PRO A 198 -9.29 -1.67 11.76
C PRO A 198 -9.09 -0.91 13.07
N ALA A 199 -9.54 0.34 13.12
CA ALA A 199 -9.47 1.17 14.32
C ALA A 199 -10.06 0.45 15.55
N GLY A 200 -9.42 0.67 16.71
CA GLY A 200 -9.77 0.02 17.97
C GLY A 200 -9.24 -1.41 18.13
N HIS A 201 -8.69 -2.03 17.07
CA HIS A 201 -8.02 -3.33 17.18
C HIS A 201 -6.51 -3.16 17.35
N ARG A 202 -5.95 -3.69 18.44
CA ARG A 202 -4.49 -3.75 18.62
C ARG A 202 -3.97 -5.02 17.97
N SER A 203 -3.62 -4.91 16.69
CA SER A 203 -3.00 -6.00 15.95
C SER A 203 -1.64 -6.38 16.53
N GLN A 204 -1.36 -7.68 16.62
CA GLN A 204 -0.03 -8.21 16.96
C GLN A 204 0.82 -8.51 15.71
N ILE A 205 0.35 -8.16 14.51
CA ILE A 205 0.94 -8.59 13.22
C ILE A 205 2.42 -8.21 13.10
N LEU A 206 2.82 -6.96 13.37
CA LEU A 206 4.22 -6.56 13.26
C LEU A 206 5.11 -7.25 14.32
N LYS A 207 4.58 -7.45 15.53
CA LYS A 207 5.29 -8.17 16.60
C LYS A 207 5.50 -9.63 16.21
N ASN A 208 4.45 -10.30 15.74
CA ASN A 208 4.49 -11.69 15.32
C ASN A 208 5.35 -11.88 14.07
N PHE A 209 5.29 -10.96 13.12
CA PHE A 209 6.18 -10.92 11.96
C PHE A 209 7.64 -10.91 12.42
N CYS A 210 8.00 -10.00 13.32
CA CYS A 210 9.39 -9.94 13.77
C CYS A 210 9.84 -11.10 14.66
N ALA A 211 8.90 -11.76 15.35
CA ALA A 211 9.20 -12.98 16.08
C ALA A 211 9.44 -14.18 15.13
N GLU A 212 8.56 -14.38 14.15
CA GLU A 212 8.65 -15.49 13.18
C GLU A 212 9.87 -15.37 12.26
N TYR A 213 10.20 -14.15 11.82
CA TYR A 213 11.28 -13.92 10.85
C TYR A 213 12.59 -13.46 11.47
N ASP A 214 12.65 -13.40 12.80
CA ASP A 214 13.80 -12.90 13.57
C ASP A 214 14.37 -11.62 12.94
N CYS A 215 13.58 -10.54 12.98
CA CYS A 215 13.93 -9.26 12.34
C CYS A 215 15.33 -8.76 12.72
N LYS A 216 15.82 -9.13 13.91
CA LYS A 216 17.12 -8.72 14.42
C LYS A 216 18.25 -9.58 13.84
N ALA A 217 18.10 -10.91 13.79
CA ALA A 217 19.14 -11.77 13.26
C ALA A 217 19.14 -11.85 11.73
N LYS A 218 18.00 -11.59 11.06
CA LYS A 218 17.85 -11.71 9.59
C LYS A 218 17.38 -10.42 8.91
N PRO A 219 18.09 -9.28 9.10
CA PRO A 219 17.64 -7.98 8.60
C PRO A 219 17.47 -7.94 7.07
N HIS A 220 18.28 -8.68 6.31
CA HIS A 220 18.14 -8.76 4.85
C HIS A 220 16.84 -9.43 4.39
N GLU A 221 16.43 -10.50 5.07
CA GLU A 221 15.18 -11.21 4.76
C GLU A 221 13.97 -10.34 5.12
N THR A 222 14.04 -9.67 6.27
CA THR A 222 13.02 -8.68 6.69
C THR A 222 12.86 -7.57 5.67
N VAL A 223 13.95 -6.95 5.22
CA VAL A 223 13.90 -5.87 4.21
C VAL A 223 13.29 -6.38 2.91
N ARG A 224 13.60 -7.62 2.50
CA ARG A 224 13.03 -8.23 1.31
C ARG A 224 11.52 -8.40 1.42
N ILE A 225 11.02 -8.93 2.54
CA ILE A 225 9.57 -9.11 2.78
C ILE A 225 8.85 -7.75 2.82
N LEU A 226 9.43 -6.75 3.50
CA LEU A 226 8.88 -5.40 3.54
C LEU A 226 8.90 -4.72 2.16
N GLY A 227 9.88 -5.03 1.31
CA GLY A 227 9.89 -4.61 -0.09
C GLY A 227 8.70 -5.19 -0.86
N ILE A 228 8.45 -6.50 -0.75
CA ILE A 228 7.29 -7.16 -1.36
C ILE A 228 5.98 -6.54 -0.86
N MET A 229 5.85 -6.32 0.46
CA MET A 229 4.70 -5.64 1.08
C MET A 229 4.47 -4.26 0.47
N ALA A 230 5.51 -3.43 0.43
CA ALA A 230 5.42 -2.08 -0.10
C ALA A 230 5.01 -2.10 -1.57
N VAL A 231 5.67 -2.93 -2.40
CA VAL A 231 5.40 -3.02 -3.84
C VAL A 231 3.97 -3.44 -4.09
N TYR A 232 3.50 -4.51 -3.44
CA TYR A 232 2.12 -4.97 -3.61
C TYR A 232 1.12 -3.90 -3.15
N GLY A 233 1.36 -3.28 -1.99
CA GLY A 233 0.50 -2.22 -1.46
C GLY A 233 0.37 -1.03 -2.39
N ALA A 234 1.50 -0.54 -2.92
CA ALA A 234 1.52 0.58 -3.84
C ALA A 234 0.84 0.24 -5.18
N VAL A 235 1.22 -0.87 -5.83
CA VAL A 235 0.67 -1.24 -7.14
C VAL A 235 -0.81 -1.60 -7.06
N SER A 236 -1.26 -2.28 -6.00
CA SER A 236 -2.68 -2.58 -5.81
C SER A 236 -3.53 -1.34 -5.50
N THR A 237 -2.96 -0.33 -4.85
CA THR A 237 -3.61 0.97 -4.65
C THR A 237 -3.80 1.68 -5.99
N ILE A 238 -2.77 1.72 -6.83
CA ILE A 238 -2.86 2.28 -8.18
C ILE A 238 -3.89 1.49 -9.03
N ALA A 239 -3.86 0.16 -8.97
CA ALA A 239 -4.76 -0.72 -9.73
C ALA A 239 -6.25 -0.55 -9.40
N ARG A 240 -6.59 -0.01 -8.22
CA ARG A 240 -7.98 0.33 -7.87
C ARG A 240 -8.52 1.50 -8.71
N GLU A 241 -7.66 2.46 -9.03
CA GLU A 241 -8.01 3.68 -9.78
C GLU A 241 -7.65 3.60 -11.28
N ASP A 242 -6.83 2.61 -11.67
CA ASP A 242 -6.35 2.46 -13.03
C ASP A 242 -6.46 1.02 -13.57
N ALA A 243 -7.44 0.81 -14.45
CA ALA A 243 -7.69 -0.48 -15.10
C ALA A 243 -6.49 -0.99 -15.93
N GLY A 244 -5.66 -0.07 -16.46
CA GLY A 244 -4.42 -0.43 -17.14
C GLY A 244 -3.45 -1.13 -16.19
N THR A 245 -3.15 -0.49 -15.05
CA THR A 245 -2.31 -1.04 -13.98
C THR A 245 -2.86 -2.36 -13.44
N LYS A 246 -4.18 -2.47 -13.27
CA LYS A 246 -4.82 -3.74 -12.86
C LYS A 246 -4.47 -4.88 -13.80
N LYS A 247 -4.59 -4.68 -15.13
CA LYS A 247 -4.22 -5.69 -16.13
C LYS A 247 -2.73 -6.05 -16.07
N VAL A 248 -1.84 -5.08 -15.82
CA VAL A 248 -0.39 -5.33 -15.69
C VAL A 248 -0.09 -6.19 -14.46
N LEU A 249 -0.69 -5.85 -13.31
CA LEU A 249 -0.55 -6.62 -12.08
C LEU A 249 -1.07 -8.04 -12.25
N GLU A 250 -2.27 -8.21 -12.83
CA GLU A 250 -2.85 -9.53 -13.11
C GLU A 250 -1.96 -10.36 -14.05
N ALA A 251 -1.40 -9.74 -15.09
CA ALA A 251 -0.49 -10.40 -16.02
C ALA A 251 0.82 -10.83 -15.34
N ALA A 252 1.36 -10.02 -14.43
CA ALA A 252 2.57 -10.37 -13.68
C ALA A 252 2.35 -11.61 -12.79
N PHE A 253 1.24 -11.68 -12.07
CA PHE A 253 0.90 -12.86 -11.27
C PHE A 253 0.51 -14.07 -12.13
N ALA A 254 -0.14 -13.86 -13.29
CA ALA A 254 -0.48 -14.95 -14.21
C ALA A 254 0.76 -15.69 -14.74
N LYS A 255 1.89 -15.00 -14.90
CA LYS A 255 3.18 -15.61 -15.29
C LYS A 255 3.79 -16.48 -14.18
N ARG A 256 3.40 -16.30 -12.92
CA ARG A 256 3.89 -17.06 -11.77
C ARG A 256 2.74 -17.79 -11.05
N LYS A 257 2.38 -18.98 -11.55
CA LYS A 257 1.29 -19.81 -11.00
C LYS A 257 1.36 -19.97 -9.46
N PRO A 258 2.52 -20.25 -8.83
CA PRO A 258 2.58 -20.37 -7.37
C PRO A 258 2.25 -19.05 -6.65
N LEU A 259 2.80 -17.92 -7.11
CA LEU A 259 2.49 -16.62 -6.52
C LEU A 259 1.02 -16.23 -6.70
N LYS A 260 0.42 -16.57 -7.85
CA LYS A 260 -1.02 -16.36 -8.07
C LYS A 260 -1.85 -17.16 -7.08
N ALA A 261 -1.49 -18.42 -6.83
CA ALA A 261 -2.17 -19.27 -5.86
C ALA A 261 -2.02 -18.72 -4.43
N ILE A 262 -0.82 -18.33 -4.04
CA ILE A 262 -0.54 -17.69 -2.75
C ILE A 262 -1.37 -16.42 -2.59
N LEU A 263 -1.38 -15.54 -3.59
CA LEU A 263 -2.17 -14.31 -3.54
C LEU A 263 -3.66 -14.57 -3.36
N ALA A 264 -4.23 -15.53 -4.10
CA ALA A 264 -5.64 -15.90 -3.97
C ALA A 264 -5.95 -16.46 -2.58
N ALA A 265 -5.06 -17.29 -2.04
CA ALA A 265 -5.20 -17.88 -0.71
C ALA A 265 -5.13 -16.81 0.40
N GLU A 266 -4.18 -15.87 0.29
CA GLU A 266 -4.05 -14.74 1.22
C GLU A 266 -5.25 -13.77 1.15
N GLN A 267 -5.81 -13.53 -0.04
CA GLN A 267 -7.03 -12.75 -0.19
C GLN A 267 -8.23 -13.41 0.50
N ALA A 268 -8.38 -14.74 0.35
CA ALA A 268 -9.42 -15.49 1.05
C ALA A 268 -9.24 -15.43 2.58
N SER A 269 -8.01 -15.58 3.07
CA SER A 269 -7.72 -15.49 4.50
C SER A 269 -7.90 -14.10 5.08
N LEU A 270 -7.58 -13.03 4.35
CA LEU A 270 -7.88 -11.66 4.75
C LEU A 270 -9.40 -11.43 4.89
N ASN A 271 -10.20 -12.02 4.00
CA ASN A 271 -11.65 -11.94 4.08
C ASN A 271 -12.16 -12.66 5.34
N ASN A 272 -11.69 -13.88 5.60
CA ASN A 272 -12.02 -14.63 6.81
C ASN A 272 -11.61 -13.88 8.09
N TYR A 273 -10.42 -13.26 8.10
CA TYR A 273 -9.95 -12.40 9.18
C TYR A 273 -10.88 -11.20 9.41
N GLY A 274 -11.29 -10.51 8.34
CA GLY A 274 -12.25 -9.40 8.43
C GLY A 274 -13.63 -9.82 8.97
N MET A 275 -14.12 -10.99 8.56
CA MET A 275 -15.36 -11.55 9.12
C MET A 275 -15.20 -11.91 10.60
N ALA A 276 -14.09 -12.55 10.98
CA ALA A 276 -13.82 -12.91 12.36
C ALA A 276 -13.75 -11.67 13.27
N LEU A 277 -13.09 -10.60 12.81
CA LEU A 277 -13.11 -9.30 13.51
C LEU A 277 -14.54 -8.78 13.69
N THR A 278 -15.37 -8.85 12.65
CA THR A 278 -16.76 -8.39 12.71
C THR A 278 -17.58 -9.22 13.70
N VAL A 279 -17.50 -10.55 13.63
CA VAL A 279 -18.18 -11.47 14.55
C VAL A 279 -17.72 -11.23 15.99
N SER A 280 -16.42 -11.09 16.24
CA SER A 280 -15.91 -10.83 17.60
C SER A 280 -16.44 -9.54 18.21
N ARG A 281 -16.69 -8.50 17.39
CA ARG A 281 -17.24 -7.20 17.82
C ARG A 281 -18.75 -7.23 18.01
N LEU A 282 -19.47 -7.98 17.19
CA LEU A 282 -20.92 -8.13 17.34
C LEU A 282 -21.28 -8.98 18.56
N LEU A 283 -20.40 -9.92 18.93
CA LEU A 283 -20.63 -10.84 20.05
C LEU A 283 -20.03 -10.35 21.39
N THR A 284 -19.47 -9.14 21.46
CA THR A 284 -19.08 -8.52 22.73
C THR A 284 -20.31 -8.00 23.48
N GLY A 285 -20.72 -8.68 24.55
CA GLY A 285 -21.72 -8.18 25.51
C GLY A 285 -22.86 -9.12 25.90
N GLY A 286 -22.99 -10.31 25.30
CA GLY A 286 -24.04 -11.28 25.64
C GLY A 286 -23.56 -12.42 26.54
N ALA A 287 -24.23 -12.66 27.68
CA ALA A 287 -24.06 -13.89 28.46
C ALA A 287 -24.89 -15.01 27.80
N GLY A 288 -24.23 -16.10 27.39
CA GLY A 288 -24.89 -17.29 26.84
C GLY A 288 -24.99 -17.36 25.30
N GLU A 289 -24.96 -18.59 24.79
CA GLU A 289 -25.04 -19.06 23.38
C GLU A 289 -23.97 -18.60 22.37
N ASN A 290 -23.36 -17.44 22.54
CA ASN A 290 -22.43 -16.89 21.55
C ASN A 290 -20.93 -17.01 21.91
N VAL A 291 -20.61 -17.68 23.02
CA VAL A 291 -19.23 -17.84 23.51
C VAL A 291 -18.39 -18.66 22.54
N ALA A 292 -18.90 -19.81 22.07
CA ALA A 292 -18.17 -20.68 21.14
C ALA A 292 -17.89 -20.00 19.79
N ALA A 293 -18.86 -19.26 19.24
CA ALA A 293 -18.69 -18.50 18.00
C ALA A 293 -17.68 -17.36 18.17
N ARG A 294 -17.72 -16.65 19.31
CA ARG A 294 -16.74 -15.62 19.65
C ARG A 294 -15.33 -16.21 19.81
N GLU A 295 -15.18 -17.33 20.51
CA GLU A 295 -13.89 -18.01 20.65
C GLU A 295 -13.34 -18.50 19.31
N ALA A 296 -14.19 -19.05 18.44
CA ALA A 296 -13.79 -19.45 17.09
C ALA A 296 -13.30 -18.25 16.27
N ALA A 297 -14.00 -17.11 16.37
CA ALA A 297 -13.58 -15.86 15.74
C ALA A 297 -12.23 -15.36 16.30
N LEU A 298 -12.05 -15.34 17.62
CA LEU A 298 -10.79 -14.95 18.25
C LEU A 298 -9.63 -15.86 17.84
N ARG A 299 -9.83 -17.19 17.81
CA ARG A 299 -8.83 -18.14 17.32
C ARG A 299 -8.46 -17.90 15.84
N SER A 300 -9.43 -17.57 15.00
CA SER A 300 -9.20 -17.23 13.59
C SER A 300 -8.38 -15.95 13.45
N ILE A 301 -8.69 -14.92 14.24
CA ILE A 301 -7.91 -13.67 14.34
C ILE A 301 -6.47 -13.99 14.74
N GLU A 302 -6.29 -14.70 15.85
CA GLU A 302 -4.96 -15.06 16.38
C GLU A 302 -4.14 -15.86 15.37
N THR A 303 -4.75 -16.84 14.71
CA THR A 303 -4.08 -17.68 13.70
C THR A 303 -3.58 -16.83 12.52
N TYR A 304 -4.43 -15.93 12.00
CA TYR A 304 -4.07 -15.07 10.89
C TYR A 304 -2.95 -14.09 11.27
N GLU A 305 -3.05 -13.48 12.45
CA GLU A 305 -2.05 -12.53 12.97
C GLU A 305 -0.73 -13.20 13.35
N ALA A 306 -0.73 -14.48 13.68
CA ALA A 306 0.47 -15.27 13.99
C ALA A 306 1.18 -15.80 12.74
N PHE A 307 0.76 -15.42 11.53
CA PHE A 307 1.25 -16.00 10.28
C PHE A 307 1.02 -17.52 10.19
N GLY A 308 0.03 -18.03 10.91
CA GLY A 308 -0.32 -19.45 10.91
C GLY A 308 -0.82 -19.94 9.56
N PRO A 309 -0.86 -21.27 9.37
CA PRO A 309 -1.43 -21.89 8.18
C PRO A 309 -2.88 -21.41 8.00
N LEU A 310 -3.26 -21.21 6.74
CA LEU A 310 -4.58 -20.67 6.38
C LEU A 310 -5.65 -21.59 6.97
N PRO A 311 -6.51 -21.12 7.90
CA PRO A 311 -7.58 -21.95 8.40
C PRO A 311 -8.52 -22.31 7.24
N GLN A 312 -8.96 -23.57 7.20
CA GLN A 312 -10.10 -23.95 6.36
C GLN A 312 -11.31 -23.09 6.73
N ALA A 313 -12.19 -22.83 5.76
CA ALA A 313 -13.31 -21.91 5.90
C ALA A 313 -14.08 -22.12 7.23
N LEU A 314 -14.57 -21.04 7.82
CA LEU A 314 -15.36 -21.12 9.04
C LEU A 314 -16.55 -22.07 8.83
N PRO A 315 -16.90 -22.95 9.80
CA PRO A 315 -18.05 -23.83 9.70
C PRO A 315 -19.31 -23.01 9.37
N GLY A 316 -19.89 -23.25 8.19
CA GLY A 316 -21.05 -22.51 7.68
C GLY A 316 -20.86 -21.80 6.33
N ALA A 317 -19.64 -21.71 5.81
CA ALA A 317 -19.39 -21.13 4.48
C ALA A 317 -19.63 -22.10 3.29
N ASP A 318 -19.65 -23.42 3.53
CA ASP A 318 -19.61 -24.45 2.48
C ASP A 318 -20.97 -25.02 2.04
N THR A 319 -22.11 -24.41 2.40
CA THR A 319 -23.43 -24.95 2.02
C THR A 319 -24.14 -24.26 0.85
N ALA A 320 -23.53 -23.25 0.21
CA ALA A 320 -24.17 -22.55 -0.91
C ALA A 320 -23.70 -22.97 -2.32
N ALA A 321 -22.68 -23.84 -2.44
CA ALA A 321 -22.04 -24.14 -3.74
C ALA A 321 -22.08 -25.62 -4.16
N ALA A 322 -22.96 -26.43 -3.59
CA ALA A 322 -23.10 -27.83 -3.98
C ALA A 322 -24.56 -28.25 -4.07
N GLN A 323 -25.29 -27.77 -5.08
CA GLN A 323 -26.33 -28.54 -5.76
C GLN A 323 -26.32 -28.19 -7.25
N PRO A 324 -26.53 -29.17 -8.14
CA PRO A 324 -26.31 -29.07 -9.58
C PRO A 324 -27.18 -28.04 -10.29
#